data_AF-A0A0P8X7A6-F1
#
_entry.id   AF-A0A0P8X7A6-F1
#
_cell.length_a   1.000
_cell.length_b   1.000
_cell.length_c   1.000
_cell.angle_alpha   90.00
_cell.angle_beta   90.00
_cell.angle_gamma   90.00
#
_symmetry.space_group_name_H-M   'P 1'
#
loop_
_entity.id
_entity.type
_entity.pdbx_description
1 polymer ?
#
loop_
_entity_poly.entity_id
_entity_poly.type
_entity_poly.pdbx_seq_one_letter_code
_entity_poly.pdbx_strand_id
1 'polypeptide(L)' 'MLLNLCQPGEYTDDLFAISQPAEATRIMAVLDQINGRWGRGTLRPASVPTNPEWGMRREMLSQSYTTKIDQLWKVTCA' A
#
# COMPACT_ATOMS: atom_id res chain seq x y z
N MET A 1 2.25 -7.71 16.61
CA MET A 1 3.34 -8.27 15.78
C MET A 1 2.74 -9.10 14.66
N LEU A 2 3.31 -9.04 13.46
CA LEU A 2 2.92 -9.89 12.31
C LEU A 2 3.63 -11.25 12.40
N LEU A 3 3.23 -12.07 13.38
CA LEU A 3 3.90 -13.35 13.69
C LEU A 3 3.71 -14.45 12.63
N ASN A 4 2.82 -14.26 11.65
CA ASN A 4 2.41 -15.28 10.68
C ASN A 4 2.71 -14.89 9.22
N LEU A 5 3.76 -14.10 8.98
CA LEU A 5 4.25 -13.91 7.61
C LEU A 5 5.10 -15.12 7.23
N CYS A 6 4.55 -16.01 6.42
CA CYS A 6 5.25 -17.18 5.88
C CYS A 6 5.51 -16.99 4.38
N GLN A 7 6.57 -17.60 3.83
CA GLN A 7 6.78 -17.59 2.39
C GLN A 7 5.74 -18.48 1.69
N PRO A 8 5.42 -18.20 0.41
CA PRO A 8 4.57 -19.08 -0.39
C PRO A 8 5.11 -20.51 -0.40
N GLY A 9 4.30 -21.48 0.05
CA GLY A 9 4.68 -22.90 0.13
C GLY A 9 5.23 -23.37 1.49
N GLU A 10 5.47 -22.48 2.45
CA GLU A 10 5.94 -22.84 3.81
C GLU A 10 4.79 -23.19 4.78
N TYR A 11 3.54 -23.00 4.37
CA TYR A 11 2.35 -23.31 5.15
C TYR A 11 1.39 -24.15 4.32
N THR A 12 0.75 -25.13 4.95
CA THR A 12 -0.30 -25.93 4.32
C THR A 12 -1.48 -25.01 4.02
N ASP A 13 -1.77 -24.83 2.73
CA ASP A 13 -2.90 -24.00 2.29
C ASP A 13 -4.21 -24.59 2.83
N ASP A 14 -5.18 -23.74 3.13
CA ASP A 14 -6.49 -24.20 3.58
C ASP A 14 -7.14 -25.02 2.44
N LEU A 15 -7.52 -26.26 2.74
CA LEU A 15 -8.05 -27.23 1.78
C LEU A 15 -9.30 -26.72 1.03
N PHE A 16 -10.00 -25.75 1.60
CA PHE A 16 -11.22 -25.18 1.02
C PHE A 16 -11.08 -23.71 0.64
N ALA A 17 -9.94 -23.08 0.92
CA ALA A 17 -9.69 -21.71 0.50
C ALA A 17 -9.40 -21.67 -1.01
N ILE A 18 -9.95 -20.66 -1.67
CA ILE A 18 -9.59 -20.36 -3.06
C ILE A 18 -8.17 -19.80 -3.04
N SER A 19 -7.19 -20.62 -3.39
CA SER A 19 -5.80 -20.19 -3.50
C SER A 19 -5.62 -19.25 -4.69
N GLN A 20 -4.71 -18.29 -4.54
CA GLN A 20 -4.43 -17.31 -5.59
C GLN A 20 -3.68 -18.02 -6.75
N PRO A 21 -4.15 -17.92 -8.00
CA PRO A 21 -3.44 -18.53 -9.13
C PRO A 21 -2.02 -17.97 -9.26
N ALA A 22 -1.05 -18.81 -9.65
CA ALA A 22 0.32 -18.37 -9.90
C ALA A 22 0.42 -17.23 -10.93
N GLU A 23 -0.56 -17.14 -11.85
CA GLU A 23 -0.70 -16.03 -12.80
C GLU A 23 -0.90 -14.68 -12.11
N ALA A 24 -1.61 -14.66 -10.99
CA ALA A 24 -1.89 -13.44 -10.23
C ALA A 24 -0.59 -12.79 -9.73
N THR A 25 0.42 -13.59 -9.37
CA THR A 25 1.75 -13.10 -8.97
C THR A 25 2.41 -12.29 -10.10
N ARG A 26 2.32 -12.76 -11.34
CA ARG A 26 2.87 -12.05 -12.51
C ARG A 26 2.15 -10.73 -12.74
N ILE A 27 0.82 -10.75 -12.63
CA ILE A 27 -0.02 -9.55 -12.78
C ILE A 27 0.32 -8.51 -11.69
N MET A 28 0.47 -8.95 -10.43
CA MET A 28 0.84 -8.06 -9.33
C MET A 28 2.23 -7.45 -9.54
N ALA A 29 3.21 -8.23 -10.03
CA ALA A 29 4.53 -7.70 -10.35
C ALA A 29 4.50 -6.62 -11.43
N VAL A 30 3.68 -6.79 -12.48
CA VAL A 30 3.49 -5.77 -13.52
C VAL A 30 2.82 -4.52 -12.94
N LEU A 31 1.80 -4.70 -12.11
CA LEU A 31 1.10 -3.60 -11.45
C LEU A 31 2.06 -2.79 -10.55
N ASP A 32 2.93 -3.47 -9.80
CA ASP A 32 3.96 -2.83 -8.97
C ASP A 32 5.02 -2.10 -9.81
N GLN A 33 5.43 -2.64 -10.95
CA GLN A 33 6.36 -1.95 -11.86
C GLN A 33 5.76 -0.65 -12.40
N ILE A 34 4.49 -0.67 -12.80
CA ILE A 34 3.80 0.52 -13.29
C ILE A 34 3.67 1.56 -12.16
N ASN A 35 3.28 1.13 -10.96
CA ASN A 35 3.21 2.00 -9.79
C ASN A 35 4.59 2.55 -9.38
N GLY A 36 5.66 1.78 -9.53
CA GLY A 36 7.03 2.24 -9.28
C GLY A 36 7.45 3.35 -10.25
N ARG A 37 7.02 3.27 -11.52
CA ARG A 37 7.38 4.24 -12.57
C ARG A 37 6.54 5.51 -12.53
N TRP A 38 5.23 5.38 -12.29
CA TRP A 38 4.28 6.49 -12.42
C TRP A 38 3.78 7.05 -11.09
N GLY A 39 4.22 6.47 -9.97
CA GLY A 39 3.82 6.89 -8.63
C GLY A 39 2.97 5.85 -7.92
N ARG A 40 3.09 5.82 -6.59
CA ARG A 40 2.39 4.85 -5.76
C ARG A 40 0.88 5.05 -5.85
N GLY A 41 0.17 4.00 -6.30
CA GLY A 41 -1.29 4.01 -6.39
C GLY A 41 -1.86 4.49 -7.73
N THR A 42 -1.03 4.61 -8.77
CA THR A 42 -1.48 4.92 -10.14
C THR A 42 -2.42 3.83 -10.68
N LEU A 43 -2.09 2.55 -10.46
CA LEU A 43 -2.95 1.41 -10.73
C LEU A 43 -3.31 0.69 -9.43
N ARG A 44 -4.57 0.24 -9.34
CA ARG A 44 -5.13 -0.53 -8.22
C ARG A 44 -6.11 -1.57 -8.75
N PRO A 45 -6.30 -2.69 -8.06
CA PRO A 45 -7.43 -3.59 -8.35
C PRO A 45 -8.77 -2.88 -8.09
N ALA A 46 -9.75 -3.11 -8.96
CA ALA A 46 -11.07 -2.49 -8.86
C ALA A 46 -11.86 -2.92 -7.60
N SER A 47 -11.54 -4.10 -7.04
CA SER A 47 -12.12 -4.60 -5.79
C SER A 47 -11.70 -3.78 -4.56
N VAL A 48 -10.59 -3.06 -4.64
CA VAL A 48 -10.14 -2.20 -3.55
C VAL A 48 -10.91 -0.87 -3.69
N PRO A 49 -11.54 -0.33 -2.63
CA PRO A 49 -12.20 0.98 -2.63
C PRO A 49 -11.25 2.16 -2.38
N THR A 50 -11.47 3.32 -2.99
CA THR A 50 -10.51 4.46 -3.00
C THR A 50 -9.95 4.81 -1.62
N ASN A 51 -10.81 4.81 -0.61
CA ASN A 51 -10.46 5.00 0.79
C ASN A 51 -10.86 3.74 1.60
N PRO A 52 -9.98 2.73 1.72
CA PRO A 52 -10.29 1.53 2.48
C PRO A 52 -10.24 1.82 3.99
N GLU A 53 -11.19 1.26 4.75
CA GLU A 53 -11.21 1.40 6.22
C GLU A 53 -9.97 0.80 6.91
N TRP A 54 -9.39 -0.24 6.29
CA TRP A 54 -8.13 -0.86 6.69
C TRP A 54 -6.88 -0.10 6.22
N GLY A 55 -7.06 1.07 5.61
CA GLY A 55 -5.96 1.98 5.30
C GLY A 55 -5.29 2.52 6.57
N MET A 56 -4.04 2.96 6.44
CA MET A 56 -3.34 3.63 7.54
C MET A 56 -4.08 4.91 7.94
N ARG A 57 -4.68 4.94 9.14
CA ARG A 57 -5.32 6.13 9.71
C ARG A 57 -4.25 7.15 10.10
N ARG A 58 -4.26 8.31 9.43
CA ARG A 58 -3.28 9.39 9.61
C ARG A 58 -3.87 10.66 10.23
N GLU A 59 -5.02 10.55 10.87
CA GLU A 59 -5.76 11.69 11.46
C GLU A 59 -4.98 12.43 12.55
N MET A 60 -4.11 11.72 13.28
CA MET A 60 -3.27 12.29 14.36
C MET A 60 -1.79 12.41 13.98
N LEU A 61 -1.48 12.51 12.68
CA LEU A 61 -0.08 12.64 12.25
C LEU A 61 0.46 14.02 12.67
N SER A 62 1.57 14.04 13.39
CA SER A 62 2.27 15.30 13.68
C SER A 62 2.81 15.91 12.38
N GLN A 63 2.93 17.24 12.36
CA GLN A 63 3.48 17.93 11.22
C GLN A 63 4.94 17.53 11.02
N SER A 64 5.25 17.12 9.79
CA SER A 64 6.56 16.65 9.35
C SER A 64 7.44 17.81 8.93
N TYR A 65 7.62 18.80 9.83
CA TYR A 65 8.34 20.06 9.55
C TYR A 65 9.76 19.85 8.99
N THR A 66 10.42 18.74 9.34
CA THR A 66 11.79 18.44 8.90
C THR A 66 11.87 17.65 7.59
N THR A 67 10.77 17.05 7.13
CA THR A 67 10.79 16.16 5.95
C THR A 67 9.83 16.61 4.84
N LYS A 68 8.95 17.59 5.10
CA LYS A 68 8.01 18.13 4.12
C LYS A 68 7.94 19.66 4.19
N ILE A 69 8.48 20.30 3.16
CA ILE A 69 8.52 21.76 3.03
C ILE A 69 7.10 22.38 3.02
N ASP A 70 6.13 21.71 2.40
CA ASP A 70 4.74 22.19 2.34
C ASP A 70 4.04 22.27 3.70
N GLN A 71 4.60 21.62 4.73
CA GLN A 71 4.06 21.68 6.09
C GLN A 71 4.71 22.77 6.94
N LEU A 72 5.68 23.52 6.41
CA LEU A 72 6.25 24.69 7.08
C LEU A 72 5.27 25.87 7.09
N TRP A 73 5.34 26.68 8.13
CA TRP A 73 4.56 27.91 8.19
C TRP A 73 5.04 28.92 7.15
N LYS A 74 4.10 29.47 6.37
CA LYS A 74 4.36 30.58 5.46
C LYS A 74 4.12 31.88 6.21
N VAL A 75 5.18 32.66 6.38
CA VAL A 75 5.10 34.03 6.92
C VAL A 75 5.07 34.98 5.73
N THR A 76 4.07 35.86 5.67
CA THR A 76 4.02 36.96 4.71
C THR A 76 4.46 38.24 5.42
N CYS A 77 5.39 38.96 4.83
CA CYS A 77 5.78 40.29 5.29
C CYS A 77 5.03 41.34 4.47
N ALA A 78 4.49 42.35 5.15
CA ALA A 78 3.83 43.51 4.54
C ALA A 78 4.86 44.52 4.02
#